data_AF-A0A1V3X4J9-F1
#
_entry.id   AF-A0A1V3X4J9-F1
#
_cell.length_a   1.000
_cell.length_b   1.000
_cell.length_c   1.000
_cell.angle_alpha   90.00
_cell.angle_beta   90.00
_cell.angle_gamma   90.00
#
_symmetry.space_group_name_H-M   'P 1'
#
loop_
_entity.id
_entity.type
_entity.pdbx_description
1 polymer ?
#
loop_
_entity_poly.entity_id
_entity_poly.type
_entity_poly.pdbx_seq_one_letter_code
_entity_poly.pdbx_strand_id
1 'polypeptide(L)'
;MSNQKHTDLTARYGRDQIGLLTGDLSVNANAPVVVMTTEVLRNMLYADSPALQGLSHVVMDEVHFLADRMRGPVWEEVILQLPEEVRVVSLSATVSNAEEFGGWMQTVRGDTTVVVDEHRPVPLWQHILVGKRLFDLFAYDADAEQPRVNPDLVRHIAHRREADRMSDWQPRRQGEEEARDGRASTVRSRGRR
;
A
#
# COMPACT_ATOMS: atom_id res chain seq x y z
N MET A 1 -5.80 -7.73 -11.04
CA MET A 1 -5.98 -6.53 -11.90
C MET A 1 -6.37 -6.88 -13.33
N SER A 2 -5.80 -7.93 -13.95
CA SER A 2 -6.05 -8.27 -15.36
C SER A 2 -7.53 -8.46 -15.73
N ASN A 3 -8.31 -9.18 -14.91
CA ASN A 3 -9.74 -9.40 -15.18
C ASN A 3 -10.57 -8.11 -15.18
N GLN A 4 -10.24 -7.17 -14.27
CA GLN A 4 -10.92 -5.88 -14.19
C GLN A 4 -10.65 -5.06 -15.46
N LYS A 5 -9.37 -4.91 -15.82
CA LYS A 5 -8.96 -4.22 -17.06
C LYS A 5 -9.60 -4.83 -18.31
N HIS A 6 -9.59 -6.16 -18.43
CA HIS A 6 -10.24 -6.85 -19.53
C HIS A 6 -11.73 -6.51 -19.60
N THR A 7 -12.43 -6.54 -18.46
CA THR A 7 -13.86 -6.20 -18.39
C THR A 7 -14.11 -4.76 -18.83
N ASP A 8 -13.34 -3.81 -18.31
CA ASP A 8 -13.49 -2.38 -18.60
C ASP A 8 -13.19 -2.06 -20.06
N LEU A 9 -12.09 -2.61 -20.60
CA LEU A 9 -11.72 -2.42 -22.00
C LEU A 9 -12.72 -3.11 -22.94
N THR A 10 -13.21 -4.30 -22.59
CA THR A 10 -14.23 -5.01 -23.36
C THR A 10 -15.53 -4.21 -23.41
N ALA A 11 -15.93 -3.61 -22.29
CA ALA A 11 -17.11 -2.75 -22.24
C ALA A 11 -16.97 -1.50 -23.13
N ARG A 12 -15.75 -0.96 -23.24
CA ARG A 12 -15.46 0.24 -24.02
C ARG A 12 -15.25 0.00 -25.52
N TYR A 13 -14.59 -1.09 -25.89
CA TYR A 13 -14.10 -1.33 -27.25
C TYR A 13 -14.73 -2.56 -27.93
N GLY A 14 -15.51 -3.36 -27.20
CA GLY A 14 -16.16 -4.56 -27.71
C GLY A 14 -15.34 -5.83 -27.53
N ARG A 15 -16.03 -6.98 -27.48
CA ARG A 15 -15.45 -8.30 -27.19
C ARG A 15 -14.50 -8.81 -28.27
N ASP A 16 -14.71 -8.42 -29.52
CA ASP A 16 -13.88 -8.87 -30.64
C ASP A 16 -12.52 -8.17 -30.67
N GLN A 17 -12.41 -7.00 -30.02
CA GLN A 17 -11.20 -6.18 -30.00
C GLN A 17 -10.27 -6.49 -28.82
N ILE A 18 -10.80 -7.09 -27.75
CA ILE A 18 -10.09 -7.27 -26.48
C ILE A 18 -9.96 -8.76 -26.14
N GLY A 19 -8.73 -9.17 -25.83
CA GLY A 19 -8.38 -10.50 -25.33
C GLY A 19 -7.83 -10.46 -23.90
N LEU A 20 -7.77 -11.63 -23.28
CA LEU A 20 -7.15 -11.86 -21.97
C LEU A 20 -6.25 -13.09 -22.05
N LEU A 21 -5.00 -12.92 -21.63
CA LEU A 21 -4.03 -14.01 -21.47
C LEU A 21 -3.42 -13.97 -20.07
N THR A 22 -3.83 -14.91 -19.22
CA THR A 22 -3.19 -15.16 -17.93
C THR A 22 -2.66 -16.59 -17.90
N GLY A 23 -1.94 -16.96 -16.83
CA GLY A 23 -1.48 -18.34 -16.65
C GLY A 23 -2.62 -19.37 -16.59
N ASP A 24 -3.83 -18.94 -16.20
CA ASP A 24 -4.95 -19.83 -15.90
C ASP A 24 -6.08 -19.72 -16.95
N LEU A 25 -6.18 -18.59 -17.65
CA LEU A 25 -7.30 -18.26 -18.53
C LEU A 25 -6.81 -17.62 -19.83
N SER A 26 -7.35 -18.12 -20.95
CA SER A 26 -7.16 -17.56 -22.28
C SER A 26 -8.51 -17.27 -22.92
N VAL A 27 -8.75 -16.00 -23.27
CA VAL A 27 -9.98 -15.53 -23.92
C VAL A 27 -9.59 -14.64 -25.08
N ASN A 28 -10.08 -14.94 -26.28
CA ASN A 28 -9.81 -14.16 -27.50
C ASN A 28 -8.33 -13.77 -27.64
N ALA A 29 -7.42 -14.73 -27.52
CA ALA A 29 -5.96 -14.49 -27.47
C ALA A 29 -5.38 -13.81 -28.71
N ASN A 30 -6.09 -13.88 -29.85
CA ASN A 30 -5.71 -13.28 -31.12
C ASN A 30 -6.35 -11.90 -31.33
N ALA A 31 -6.95 -11.33 -30.28
CA ALA A 31 -7.52 -9.99 -30.34
C ALA A 31 -6.44 -8.94 -30.68
N PRO A 32 -6.80 -7.83 -31.34
CA PRO A 32 -5.89 -6.72 -31.58
C PRO A 32 -5.26 -6.12 -30.31
N VAL A 33 -5.98 -6.16 -29.18
CA VAL A 33 -5.49 -5.72 -27.87
C VAL A 33 -5.66 -6.87 -26.88
N VAL A 34 -4.57 -7.30 -26.26
CA VAL A 34 -4.59 -8.37 -25.27
C VAL A 34 -4.13 -7.86 -23.92
N VAL A 35 -4.99 -8.00 -22.91
CA VAL A 35 -4.61 -7.80 -21.52
C VAL A 35 -3.91 -9.07 -21.04
N MET A 36 -2.69 -8.96 -20.55
CA MET A 36 -1.96 -10.12 -20.03
C MET A 36 -1.19 -9.80 -18.77
N THR A 37 -0.70 -10.83 -18.07
CA THR A 37 0.27 -10.63 -17.00
C THR A 37 1.68 -10.49 -17.58
N THR A 38 2.56 -9.80 -16.87
CA THR A 38 3.95 -9.58 -17.31
C THR A 38 4.69 -10.90 -17.50
N GLU A 39 4.40 -11.89 -16.66
CA GLU A 39 4.98 -13.24 -16.73
C GLU A 39 4.58 -13.97 -18.02
N VAL A 40 3.32 -13.81 -18.48
CA VAL A 40 2.88 -14.41 -19.74
C VAL A 40 3.59 -13.75 -20.92
N LEU A 41 3.67 -12.42 -20.95
CA LEU A 41 4.41 -11.70 -21.99
C LEU A 41 5.89 -12.12 -22.02
N ARG A 42 6.53 -12.16 -20.85
CA ARG A 42 7.90 -12.61 -20.66
C ARG A 42 8.10 -14.01 -21.24
N ASN A 43 7.23 -14.96 -20.90
CA ASN A 43 7.32 -16.32 -21.43
C ASN A 43 7.13 -16.38 -22.96
N MET A 44 6.26 -15.53 -23.52
CA MET A 44 6.07 -15.45 -24.97
C MET A 44 7.30 -14.88 -25.67
N LEU A 45 8.00 -13.91 -25.07
CA LEU A 45 9.27 -13.37 -25.57
C LEU A 45 10.36 -14.45 -25.56
N TYR A 46 10.52 -15.17 -24.44
CA TYR A 46 11.48 -16.27 -24.35
C TYR A 46 11.24 -17.40 -25.35
N ALA A 47 9.98 -17.61 -25.74
CA ALA A 47 9.58 -18.68 -26.65
C ALA A 47 9.50 -18.22 -28.12
N ASP A 48 9.90 -16.98 -28.43
CA ASP A 48 9.73 -16.36 -29.76
C ASP A 48 8.32 -16.58 -30.32
N SER A 49 7.31 -16.35 -29.47
CA SER A 49 5.93 -16.71 -29.78
C SER A 49 5.45 -16.02 -31.07
N PRO A 50 4.90 -16.75 -32.05
CA PRO A 50 4.33 -16.16 -33.26
C PRO A 50 3.21 -15.15 -32.98
N ALA A 51 2.55 -15.25 -31.81
CA ALA A 51 1.52 -14.31 -31.39
C ALA A 51 2.05 -12.88 -31.12
N LEU A 52 3.37 -12.71 -30.98
CA LEU A 52 4.00 -11.39 -30.86
C LEU A 52 4.38 -10.80 -32.23
N GLN A 53 4.17 -11.52 -33.33
CA GLN A 53 4.42 -10.98 -34.67
C GLN A 53 3.48 -9.81 -34.96
N GLY A 54 4.06 -8.66 -35.33
CA GLY A 54 3.30 -7.42 -35.54
C GLY A 54 2.95 -6.68 -34.25
N LEU A 55 3.46 -7.11 -33.08
CA LEU A 55 3.38 -6.32 -31.86
C LEU A 55 4.03 -4.97 -32.09
N SER A 56 3.28 -3.89 -31.85
CA SER A 56 3.75 -2.53 -32.07
C SER A 56 3.87 -1.71 -30.78
N HIS A 57 3.06 -2.04 -29.78
CA HIS A 57 3.00 -1.30 -28.52
C HIS A 57 2.83 -2.25 -27.34
N VAL A 58 3.53 -1.95 -26.24
CA VAL A 58 3.33 -2.61 -24.94
C VAL A 58 3.04 -1.52 -23.91
N VAL A 59 1.88 -1.65 -23.25
CA VAL A 59 1.53 -0.79 -22.10
C VAL A 59 1.88 -1.53 -20.83
N MET A 60 2.89 -1.06 -20.12
CA MET A 60 3.33 -1.59 -18.84
C MET A 60 2.72 -0.76 -17.72
N ASP A 61 1.71 -1.30 -17.04
CA ASP A 61 0.96 -0.57 -16.01
C ASP A 61 1.38 -0.95 -14.59
N GLU A 62 1.53 0.07 -13.74
CA GLU A 62 2.13 0.00 -12.40
C GLU A 62 3.64 -0.29 -12.42
N VAL A 63 4.38 0.45 -13.26
CA VAL A 63 5.84 0.27 -13.39
C VAL A 63 6.64 0.55 -12.11
N HIS A 64 6.03 1.14 -11.08
CA HIS A 64 6.65 1.20 -9.75
C HIS A 64 6.98 -0.18 -9.16
N PHE A 65 6.39 -1.27 -9.67
CA PHE A 65 6.81 -2.64 -9.32
C PHE A 65 8.21 -3.00 -9.82
N LEU A 66 8.85 -2.19 -10.68
CA LEU A 66 10.24 -2.40 -11.06
C LEU A 66 11.19 -2.35 -9.85
N ALA A 67 10.88 -1.53 -8.86
CA ALA A 67 11.65 -1.44 -7.61
C ALA A 67 11.37 -2.62 -6.65
N ASP A 68 10.38 -3.47 -6.95
CA ASP A 68 10.08 -4.64 -6.13
C ASP A 68 11.11 -5.76 -6.39
N ARG A 69 11.72 -6.29 -5.33
CA ARG A 69 12.79 -7.28 -5.42
C ARG A 69 12.37 -8.59 -6.10
N MET A 70 11.08 -8.95 -6.04
CA MET A 70 10.57 -10.21 -6.60
C MET A 70 10.01 -10.01 -8.01
N ARG A 71 9.39 -8.86 -8.28
CA ARG A 71 8.73 -8.58 -9.56
C ARG A 71 9.63 -7.82 -10.54
N GLY A 72 10.51 -6.96 -10.05
CA GLY A 72 11.43 -6.14 -10.83
C GLY A 72 12.18 -6.92 -11.92
N PRO A 73 12.79 -8.09 -11.61
CA PRO A 73 13.52 -8.86 -12.61
C PRO A 73 12.67 -9.25 -13.83
N VAL A 74 11.40 -9.63 -13.63
CA VAL A 74 10.50 -10.00 -14.74
C VAL A 74 10.20 -8.80 -15.64
N TRP A 75 10.06 -7.62 -15.03
CA TRP A 75 9.80 -6.37 -15.74
C TRP A 75 11.03 -5.93 -16.54
N GLU A 76 12.21 -5.98 -15.94
CA GLU A 76 13.48 -5.69 -16.62
C GLU A 76 13.69 -6.63 -17.82
N GLU A 77 13.46 -7.93 -17.63
CA GLU A 77 13.57 -8.93 -18.70
C GLU A 77 12.66 -8.59 -19.89
N VAL A 78 11.41 -8.19 -19.65
CA VAL A 78 10.49 -7.79 -20.71
C VAL A 78 10.99 -6.55 -21.45
N ILE A 79 11.40 -5.50 -20.73
CA ILE A 79 11.87 -4.24 -21.34
C ILE A 79 13.11 -4.49 -22.20
N LEU A 80 14.01 -5.34 -21.74
CA LEU A 80 15.25 -5.68 -22.44
C LEU A 80 15.04 -6.61 -23.65
N GLN A 81 14.06 -7.51 -23.59
CA GLN A 81 13.83 -8.50 -24.65
C GLN A 81 12.85 -8.06 -25.73
N LEU A 82 12.04 -7.04 -25.47
CA LEU A 82 11.15 -6.51 -26.50
C LEU A 82 11.96 -6.04 -27.72
N PRO A 83 11.53 -6.33 -28.95
CA PRO A 83 12.18 -5.78 -30.15
C PRO A 83 12.24 -4.26 -30.10
N GLU A 84 13.28 -3.65 -30.68
CA GLU A 84 13.52 -2.19 -30.63
C GLU A 84 12.37 -1.39 -31.25
N GLU A 85 11.72 -1.95 -32.28
CA GLU A 85 10.58 -1.34 -32.95
C GLU A 85 9.31 -1.25 -32.10
N VAL A 86 9.23 -2.02 -31.00
CA VAL A 86 8.07 -2.01 -30.10
C VAL A 86 8.12 -0.80 -29.18
N ARG A 87 7.08 0.04 -29.23
CA ARG A 87 6.96 1.19 -28.35
C ARG A 87 6.47 0.77 -26.97
N VAL A 88 7.17 1.22 -25.93
CA VAL A 88 6.81 0.94 -24.54
C VAL A 88 6.15 2.18 -23.94
N VAL A 89 4.96 1.98 -23.34
CA VAL A 89 4.26 3.00 -22.56
C VAL A 89 4.21 2.53 -21.12
N SER A 90 4.94 3.19 -20.23
CA SER A 90 5.00 2.85 -18.81
C SER A 90 4.09 3.76 -18.01
N LEU A 91 3.11 3.19 -17.31
CA LEU A 91 2.18 3.90 -16.44
C LEU A 91 2.49 3.57 -14.99
N SER A 92 2.43 4.55 -14.10
CA SER A 92 2.63 4.34 -12.67
C SER A 92 1.89 5.39 -11.86
N ALA A 93 1.53 5.02 -10.63
CA ALA A 93 1.30 5.99 -9.56
C ALA A 93 2.52 6.89 -9.33
N THR A 94 2.33 7.96 -8.54
CA THR A 94 3.37 8.92 -8.16
C THR A 94 4.59 8.20 -7.58
N VAL A 95 5.74 8.33 -8.24
CA VAL A 95 7.03 7.78 -7.80
C VAL A 95 8.06 8.91 -7.70
N SER A 96 8.86 8.91 -6.64
CA SER A 96 9.88 9.95 -6.39
C SER A 96 11.10 9.84 -7.31
N ASN A 97 11.25 8.73 -8.04
CA ASN A 97 12.39 8.44 -8.91
C ASN A 97 12.01 8.39 -10.41
N ALA A 98 10.95 9.09 -10.82
CA ALA A 98 10.48 9.08 -12.21
C ALA A 98 11.57 9.49 -13.22
N GLU A 99 12.41 10.47 -12.88
CA GLU A 99 13.49 10.94 -13.74
C GLU A 99 14.60 9.89 -13.92
N GLU A 100 14.98 9.20 -12.84
CA GLU A 100 15.99 8.14 -12.89
C GLU A 100 15.51 6.97 -13.76
N PHE A 101 14.24 6.56 -13.57
CA PHE A 101 13.62 5.55 -14.41
C PHE A 101 13.57 5.98 -15.88
N GLY A 102 13.22 7.25 -16.14
CA GLY A 102 13.24 7.84 -17.48
C GLY A 102 14.61 7.80 -18.14
N GLY A 103 15.68 8.16 -17.41
CA GLY A 103 17.05 8.10 -17.92
C GLY A 103 17.51 6.67 -18.22
N TRP A 104 17.12 5.70 -17.39
CA TRP A 104 17.38 4.29 -17.66
C TRP A 104 16.63 3.80 -18.90
N MET A 105 15.32 4.09 -19.02
CA MET A 105 14.54 3.79 -20.21
C MET A 105 15.14 4.43 -21.47
N GLN A 106 15.65 5.66 -21.35
CA GLN A 106 16.29 6.34 -22.46
C GLN A 106 17.58 5.63 -22.93
N THR A 107 18.33 5.09 -21.97
CA THR A 107 19.55 4.32 -22.23
C THR A 107 19.24 2.98 -22.90
N VAL A 108 18.17 2.30 -22.47
CA VAL A 108 17.83 0.94 -22.92
C VAL A 108 16.97 0.91 -24.19
N ARG A 109 16.08 1.89 -24.36
CA ARG A 109 15.04 1.92 -25.42
C ARG A 109 15.15 3.12 -26.36
N GLY A 110 16.10 4.03 -26.12
CA GLY A 110 16.24 5.25 -26.92
C GLY A 110 15.26 6.35 -26.49
N ASP A 111 14.89 7.24 -27.41
CA ASP A 111 14.12 8.45 -27.10
C ASP A 111 12.88 8.18 -26.22
N THR A 112 12.89 8.72 -24.99
CA THR A 112 11.88 8.46 -23.96
C THR A 112 11.48 9.78 -23.33
N THR A 113 10.19 10.09 -23.35
CA THR A 113 9.63 11.27 -22.69
C THR A 113 9.03 10.88 -21.35
N VAL A 114 9.49 11.53 -20.28
CA VAL A 114 8.92 11.39 -18.93
C VAL A 114 7.84 12.46 -18.73
N VAL A 115 6.65 12.03 -18.32
CA VAL A 115 5.54 12.92 -17.98
C VAL A 115 5.18 12.70 -16.51
N VAL A 116 5.30 13.75 -15.69
CA VAL A 116 4.95 13.73 -14.26
C VAL A 116 3.84 14.73 -14.02
N ASP A 117 2.80 14.30 -13.30
CA ASP A 117 1.73 15.15 -12.80
C ASP A 117 1.53 14.87 -11.31
N GLU A 118 1.66 15.90 -10.48
CA GLU A 118 1.49 15.84 -9.03
C GLU A 118 0.06 16.20 -8.59
N HIS A 119 -0.77 16.70 -9.51
CA HIS A 119 -2.12 17.10 -9.20
C HIS A 119 -3.01 15.86 -8.99
N ARG A 120 -3.63 15.76 -7.81
CA ARG A 120 -4.63 14.72 -7.51
C ARG A 120 -6.04 15.25 -7.82
N PRO A 121 -6.76 14.71 -8.82
CA PRO A 121 -8.10 15.19 -9.18
C PRO A 121 -9.14 15.03 -8.07
N VAL A 122 -8.97 14.01 -7.22
CA VAL A 122 -9.83 13.75 -6.06
C VAL A 122 -9.03 14.04 -4.79
N PRO A 123 -9.23 15.19 -4.12
CA PRO A 123 -8.50 15.52 -2.91
C PRO A 123 -8.77 14.49 -1.80
N LEU A 124 -7.77 14.27 -0.94
CA LEU A 124 -7.87 13.36 0.20
C LEU A 124 -7.76 14.13 1.52
N TRP A 125 -8.58 13.73 2.48
CA TRP A 125 -8.52 14.19 3.87
C TRP A 125 -8.21 13.03 4.79
N GLN A 126 -7.20 13.20 5.63
CA GLN A 126 -6.73 12.21 6.57
C GLN A 126 -7.42 12.42 7.90
N HIS A 127 -7.95 11.33 8.45
CA HIS A 127 -8.66 11.35 9.73
C HIS A 127 -8.06 10.28 10.64
N ILE A 128 -8.14 10.50 11.96
CA ILE A 128 -7.74 9.56 13.00
C ILE A 128 -8.95 9.23 13.87
N LEU A 129 -9.17 7.94 14.09
CA LEU A 129 -10.15 7.44 15.05
C LEU A 129 -9.50 7.30 16.43
N VAL A 130 -9.97 8.07 17.42
CA VAL A 130 -9.57 7.93 18.81
C VAL A 130 -10.76 7.43 19.62
N GLY A 131 -10.73 6.16 19.97
CA GLY A 131 -11.81 5.51 20.72
C GLY A 131 -13.02 5.33 19.81
N LYS A 132 -14.09 6.09 20.04
CA LYS A 132 -15.31 6.08 19.21
C LYS A 132 -15.51 7.37 18.43
N ARG A 133 -14.52 8.28 18.42
CA ARG A 133 -14.60 9.60 17.79
C ARG A 133 -13.58 9.71 16.67
N LEU A 134 -14.04 10.20 15.51
CA LEU A 134 -13.21 10.53 14.37
C LEU A 134 -12.78 12.00 14.47
N PHE A 135 -11.51 12.27 14.18
CA PHE A 135 -10.93 13.61 14.14
C PHE A 135 -10.17 13.78 12.84
N ASP A 136 -10.11 15.00 12.29
CA ASP A 136 -9.16 15.29 11.22
C ASP A 136 -7.73 15.16 11.76
N LEU A 137 -6.84 14.55 10.99
CA LEU A 137 -5.42 14.49 11.34
C LEU A 137 -4.81 15.89 11.32
N PHE A 138 -5.15 16.68 10.30
CA PHE A 138 -4.60 18.01 10.08
C PHE A 138 -5.70 19.08 10.20
N ALA A 139 -5.33 20.25 10.70
CA ALA A 139 -6.10 21.46 10.53
C ALA A 139 -5.89 21.94 9.09
N TYR A 140 -6.91 21.75 8.25
CA TYR A 140 -6.92 22.21 6.86
C TYR A 140 -7.22 23.71 6.83
N ASP A 141 -6.23 24.53 7.18
CA ASP A 141 -6.32 25.98 7.07
C ASP A 141 -5.86 26.41 5.67
N ALA A 142 -6.67 27.20 4.96
CA ALA A 142 -6.45 27.52 3.55
C ALA A 142 -5.14 28.30 3.30
N ASP A 143 -4.63 28.99 4.33
CA ASP A 143 -3.48 29.88 4.25
C ASP A 143 -2.19 29.28 4.86
N ALA A 144 -2.21 28.04 5.35
CA ALA A 144 -1.06 27.44 6.00
C ALA A 144 -0.15 26.69 5.00
N GLU A 145 1.11 27.11 4.88
CA GLU A 145 2.13 26.43 4.03
C GLU A 145 2.37 24.96 4.42
N GLN A 146 2.07 24.58 5.67
CA GLN A 146 2.24 23.21 6.14
C GLN A 146 1.03 22.76 6.97
N PRO A 147 0.50 21.55 6.71
CA PRO A 147 -0.62 21.01 7.46
C PRO A 147 -0.20 20.76 8.91
N ARG A 148 -0.83 21.48 9.85
CA ARG A 148 -0.59 21.34 11.29
C ARG A 148 -1.49 20.27 11.86
N VAL A 149 -0.99 19.41 12.75
CA VAL A 149 -1.82 18.40 13.41
C VAL A 149 -2.99 19.09 14.13
N ASN A 150 -4.20 18.55 13.99
CA ASN A 150 -5.40 19.13 14.57
C ASN A 150 -5.26 19.29 16.11
N PRO A 151 -5.32 20.52 16.66
CA PRO A 151 -5.16 20.74 18.10
C PRO A 151 -6.21 20.02 18.96
N ASP A 152 -7.43 19.85 18.46
CA ASP A 152 -8.51 19.17 19.19
C ASP A 152 -8.23 17.67 19.30
N LEU A 153 -7.63 17.07 18.27
CA LEU A 153 -7.15 15.68 18.31
C LEU A 153 -6.10 15.52 19.41
N VAL A 154 -5.10 16.41 19.47
CA VAL A 154 -4.03 16.36 20.48
C VAL A 154 -4.62 16.49 21.88
N ARG A 155 -5.52 17.46 22.08
CA ARG A 155 -6.21 17.67 23.37
C ARG A 155 -7.03 16.45 23.79
N HIS A 156 -7.74 15.83 22.85
CA HIS A 156 -8.56 14.65 23.13
C HIS A 156 -7.70 13.44 23.51
N ILE A 157 -6.59 13.20 22.81
CA ILE A 157 -5.65 12.14 23.14
C ILE A 157 -5.06 12.35 24.55
N ALA A 158 -4.68 13.59 24.89
CA ALA A 158 -4.14 13.91 26.21
C ALA A 158 -5.16 13.63 27.33
N HIS A 159 -6.39 14.11 27.17
CA HIS A 159 -7.45 13.93 28.17
C HIS A 159 -7.82 12.45 28.35
N ARG A 160 -7.80 11.67 27.26
CA ARG A 160 -8.06 10.23 27.34
C ARG A 160 -6.93 9.48 28.05
N ARG A 161 -5.66 9.80 27.73
CA ARG A 161 -4.51 9.20 28.42
C ARG A 161 -4.53 9.50 29.92
N GLU A 162 -4.98 10.68 30.32
CA GLU A 162 -5.15 11.03 31.72
C GLU A 162 -6.27 10.22 32.38
N ALA A 163 -7.43 10.09 31.73
CA ALA A 163 -8.54 9.28 32.22
C ALA A 163 -8.14 7.80 32.39
N ASP A 164 -7.44 7.22 31.41
CA ASP A 164 -6.96 5.84 31.46
C ASP A 164 -5.99 5.64 32.64
N ARG A 165 -5.07 6.59 32.87
CA ARG A 165 -4.16 6.58 34.04
C ARG A 165 -4.89 6.64 35.37
N MET A 166 -5.97 7.44 35.46
CA MET A 166 -6.78 7.53 36.67
C MET A 166 -7.60 6.26 36.91
N SER A 167 -8.04 5.58 35.86
CA SER A 167 -8.76 4.30 36.00
C SER A 167 -7.88 3.13 36.43
N ASP A 168 -6.58 3.15 36.11
CA ASP A 168 -5.61 2.14 36.54
C ASP A 168 -5.17 2.31 38.01
N TRP A 169 -5.57 3.40 38.68
CA TRP A 169 -5.30 3.62 40.10
C TRP A 169 -6.29 2.84 40.98
N GLN A 170 -5.91 1.65 41.44
CA GLN A 170 -6.58 0.97 42.56
C GLN A 170 -6.02 1.47 43.90
N PRO A 171 -6.83 2.07 44.80
CA PRO A 171 -6.37 2.35 46.14
C PRO A 171 -6.15 1.01 46.87
N ARG A 172 -4.91 0.75 47.29
CA ARG A 172 -4.63 -0.30 48.28
C ARG A 172 -5.50 -0.01 49.50
N ARG A 173 -6.54 -0.83 49.71
CA ARG A 173 -7.34 -0.84 50.96
C ARG A 173 -6.37 -0.95 52.13
N GLN A 174 -6.21 0.17 52.85
CA GLN A 174 -5.52 0.22 54.12
C GLN A 174 -6.44 -0.49 55.12
N GLY A 175 -6.02 -1.66 55.60
CA GLY A 175 -6.73 -2.39 56.63
C GLY A 175 -6.61 -1.64 57.95
N GLU A 176 -7.70 -1.02 58.38
CA GLU A 176 -7.95 -0.68 59.77
C GLU A 176 -8.50 -1.93 60.46
N GLU A 177 -7.72 -2.55 61.34
CA GLU A 177 -8.28 -3.38 62.41
C GLU A 177 -7.50 -3.12 63.71
N GLU A 178 -8.12 -2.22 64.47
CA GLU A 178 -8.10 -1.98 65.91
C GLU A 178 -7.05 -2.69 66.77
N ALA A 179 -6.19 -1.87 67.36
CA ALA A 179 -5.61 -2.13 68.66
C ALA A 179 -6.70 -2.05 69.76
N ARG A 180 -6.99 -3.16 70.45
CA ARG A 180 -7.59 -3.16 71.79
C ARG A 180 -6.99 -4.24 72.69
N ASP A 181 -6.49 -3.75 73.83
CA ASP A 181 -6.13 -4.41 75.10
C ASP A 181 -5.13 -5.57 75.08
N GLY A 182 -4.10 -5.62 75.92
CA GLY A 182 -3.97 -5.00 77.23
C GLY A 182 -3.78 -6.07 78.31
N ARG A 183 -2.51 -6.28 78.70
CA ARG A 183 -2.01 -6.85 79.97
C ARG A 183 -2.05 -8.36 80.26
N ALA A 184 -0.81 -8.86 80.40
CA ALA A 184 -0.21 -9.43 81.63
C ALA A 184 -0.13 -10.96 81.82
N SER A 185 1.14 -11.36 81.94
CA SER A 185 1.72 -12.31 82.91
C SER A 185 1.49 -13.83 82.75
N THR A 186 2.62 -14.50 82.47
CA THR A 186 3.23 -15.52 83.35
C THR A 186 2.72 -16.98 83.23
N VAL A 187 3.60 -17.81 82.63
CA VAL A 187 4.12 -19.10 83.14
C VAL A 187 3.48 -20.44 82.68
N ARG A 188 4.41 -21.31 82.22
CA ARG A 188 4.43 -22.80 82.15
C ARG A 188 3.44 -23.47 81.19
N SER A 189 3.69 -24.62 80.57
CA SER A 189 4.85 -25.49 80.34
C SER A 189 4.31 -26.73 79.62
N ARG A 190 5.11 -27.34 78.70
CA ARG A 190 5.08 -28.75 78.24
C ARG A 190 3.76 -29.26 77.61
N GLY A 191 3.75 -30.05 76.54
CA GLY A 191 4.79 -30.70 75.76
C GLY A 191 4.17 -31.54 74.63
N ARG A 192 4.98 -31.81 73.60
CA ARG A 192 5.11 -33.04 72.77
C ARG A 192 3.90 -33.99 72.78
N ARG A 193 3.31 -34.36 71.64
CA ARG A 193 3.91 -34.85 70.37
C ARG A 193 3.06 -34.47 69.18
#